data_AF-A0A2K2DUX7-F1
#
_entry.id   AF-A0A2K2DUX7-F1
#
_cell.length_a   1.000
_cell.length_b   1.000
_cell.length_c   1.000
_cell.angle_alpha   90.00
_cell.angle_beta   90.00
_cell.angle_gamma   90.00
#
_symmetry.space_group_name_H-M   'P 1'
#
loop_
_entity.id
_entity.type
_entity.pdbx_description
1 polymer ?
#
loop_
_entity_poly.entity_id
_entity_poly.type
_entity_poly.pdbx_seq_one_letter_code
_entity_poly.pdbx_strand_id
1 'polypeptide(L)' 'MSPSPARVSVADQAPAGCPLSPPLQVPSSRVLQETCSYIRSLHREVDDLSERLSELLATSDMSSAQAAIIRSLLM' A
#
# COMPACT_ATOMS: atom_id res chain seq x y z
N MET A 1 -50.66 -30.67 -53.39
CA MET A 1 -50.80 -29.71 -52.28
C MET A 1 -49.66 -29.93 -51.31
N SER A 2 -48.66 -29.05 -51.33
CA SER A 2 -47.51 -29.10 -50.42
C SER A 2 -47.76 -28.13 -49.27
N PRO A 3 -47.52 -28.52 -48.00
CA PRO A 3 -47.80 -27.67 -46.85
C PRO A 3 -46.78 -26.53 -46.73
N SER A 4 -47.28 -25.37 -46.31
CA SER A 4 -46.52 -24.13 -46.07
C SER A 4 -45.59 -24.26 -44.85
N PRO A 5 -44.33 -23.77 -44.90
CA PRO A 5 -43.45 -23.80 -43.74
C PRO A 5 -43.83 -22.71 -42.73
N ALA A 6 -44.16 -23.15 -41.52
CA ALA A 6 -44.40 -22.30 -40.36
C ALA A 6 -43.13 -21.46 -40.04
N ARG A 7 -43.34 -20.17 -39.80
CA ARG A 7 -42.32 -19.19 -39.42
C ARG A 7 -41.71 -19.59 -38.08
N VAL A 8 -40.41 -19.85 -38.03
CA VAL A 8 -39.66 -19.97 -36.78
C VAL A 8 -39.59 -18.58 -36.15
N SER A 9 -40.32 -18.40 -35.05
CA SER A 9 -40.24 -17.20 -34.22
C SER A 9 -38.96 -17.29 -33.39
N VAL A 10 -37.90 -16.63 -33.83
CA VAL A 10 -36.67 -16.45 -33.03
C VAL A 10 -36.97 -15.38 -31.99
N ALA A 11 -37.64 -15.79 -30.92
CA ALA A 11 -37.73 -15.03 -29.69
C ALA A 11 -36.82 -15.71 -28.66
N ASP A 12 -35.92 -14.92 -28.11
CA ASP A 12 -35.33 -15.13 -26.79
C ASP A 12 -34.31 -16.27 -26.63
N GLN A 13 -33.06 -15.99 -27.03
CA GLN A 13 -31.93 -16.56 -26.30
C GLN A 13 -30.78 -15.56 -26.27
N ALA A 14 -30.91 -14.56 -25.41
CA ALA A 14 -29.73 -13.86 -24.92
C ALA A 14 -28.92 -14.87 -24.07
N PRO A 15 -27.61 -15.03 -24.28
CA PRO A 15 -26.79 -15.81 -23.36
C PRO A 15 -26.78 -15.08 -22.03
N ALA A 16 -27.09 -15.81 -20.95
CA ALA A 16 -26.90 -15.34 -19.59
C ALA A 16 -25.43 -14.93 -19.40
N GLY A 17 -25.15 -13.64 -19.56
CA GLY A 17 -23.87 -13.06 -19.18
C GLY A 17 -23.73 -13.23 -17.67
N CYS A 18 -22.78 -14.06 -17.24
CA CYS A 18 -22.37 -14.09 -15.85
C CYS A 18 -22.08 -12.64 -15.41
N PRO A 19 -22.63 -12.15 -14.29
CA PRO A 19 -22.23 -10.86 -13.77
C PRO A 19 -20.77 -10.98 -13.37
N LEU A 20 -19.89 -10.49 -14.25
CA LEU A 20 -18.46 -10.36 -14.00
C LEU A 20 -18.34 -9.54 -12.71
N SER A 21 -17.87 -10.21 -11.66
CA SER A 21 -17.42 -9.60 -10.43
C SER A 21 -16.56 -8.38 -10.79
N PRO A 22 -16.80 -7.20 -10.16
CA PRO A 22 -15.92 -6.06 -10.40
C PRO A 22 -14.50 -6.48 -10.04
N PRO A 23 -13.48 -6.09 -10.84
CA PRO A 23 -12.11 -6.37 -10.49
C PRO A 23 -11.85 -5.79 -9.10
N LEU A 24 -11.16 -6.54 -8.24
CA LEU A 24 -10.66 -6.10 -6.94
C LEU A 24 -9.62 -4.99 -7.14
N GLN A 25 -10.03 -3.85 -7.67
CA GLN A 25 -9.19 -2.68 -7.81
C GLN A 25 -9.04 -2.07 -6.43
N VAL A 26 -7.80 -2.03 -5.94
CA VAL A 26 -7.48 -1.31 -4.72
C VAL A 26 -7.64 0.18 -5.05
N PRO A 27 -8.52 0.92 -4.34
CA PRO A 27 -8.72 2.31 -4.65
C PRO A 27 -7.43 3.09 -4.37
N SER A 28 -7.05 3.98 -5.27
CA SER A 28 -5.82 4.78 -5.12
C SER A 28 -5.80 5.56 -3.79
N SER A 29 -6.95 5.96 -3.27
CA SER A 29 -7.08 6.60 -1.96
C SER A 29 -6.60 5.70 -0.81
N ARG A 30 -6.82 4.38 -0.88
CA ARG A 30 -6.34 3.43 0.12
C ARG A 30 -4.83 3.28 0.06
N VAL A 31 -4.25 3.15 -1.13
CA VAL A 31 -2.79 3.08 -1.32
C VAL A 31 -2.12 4.35 -0.78
N LEU A 32 -2.69 5.52 -1.07
CA LEU A 32 -2.18 6.79 -0.54
C LEU A 32 -2.31 6.88 0.98
N GLN A 33 -3.44 6.45 1.55
CA GLN A 33 -3.63 6.45 2.99
C GLN A 33 -2.64 5.53 3.71
N GLU A 34 -2.44 4.32 3.20
CA GLU A 34 -1.46 3.35 3.70
C GLU A 34 -0.05 3.92 3.60
N THR A 35 0.31 4.50 2.45
CA THR A 35 1.62 5.14 2.23
C THR A 35 1.86 6.30 3.22
N CYS A 36 0.89 7.21 3.36
CA CYS A 36 0.98 8.33 4.30
C CYS A 36 1.07 7.85 5.76
N SER A 37 0.40 6.75 6.10
CA SER A 37 0.52 6.14 7.42
C SER A 37 1.91 5.55 7.63
N TYR A 38 2.45 4.86 6.63
CA TYR A 38 3.78 4.27 6.71
C TYR A 38 4.87 5.34 6.87
N ILE A 39 4.81 6.42 6.08
CA ILE A 39 5.73 7.56 6.23
C ILE A 39 5.68 8.13 7.66
N ARG A 40 4.47 8.28 8.24
CA ARG A 40 4.34 8.75 9.63
C ARG A 40 4.93 7.78 10.64
N SER A 41 4.75 6.48 10.46
CA SER A 41 5.38 5.48 11.34
C SER A 41 6.90 5.53 11.22
N LEU A 42 7.42 5.62 10.00
CA LEU A 42 8.86 5.69 9.76
C LEU A 42 9.48 6.94 10.40
N HIS A 43 8.83 8.10 10.30
CA HIS A 43 9.28 9.30 11.00
C HIS A 43 9.40 9.08 12.51
N ARG A 44 8.39 8.45 13.13
CA ARG A 44 8.43 8.13 14.57
C ARG A 44 9.57 7.16 14.91
N GLU A 45 9.75 6.11 14.11
CA GLU A 45 10.84 5.15 14.32
C GLU A 45 12.22 5.81 14.22
N VAL A 46 12.39 6.75 13.27
CA VAL A 46 13.63 7.53 13.14
C VAL A 46 13.82 8.47 14.34
N ASP A 47 12.78 9.16 14.79
CA ASP A 47 12.83 10.06 15.95
C ASP A 47 13.19 9.28 17.23
N ASP A 48 12.52 8.16 17.50
CA ASP A 48 12.77 7.29 18.65
C ASP A 48 14.20 6.71 18.63
N LEU A 49 14.68 6.30 17.45
CA LEU A 49 16.04 5.78 17.30
C LEU A 49 17.08 6.90 17.53
N SER A 50 16.81 8.11 17.04
CA SER A 50 17.67 9.28 17.21
C SER A 50 17.80 9.67 18.69
N GLU A 51 16.68 9.65 19.44
CA GLU A 51 16.68 9.90 20.87
C GLU A 51 17.48 8.84 21.63
N ARG A 52 17.19 7.55 21.39
CA ARG A 52 17.92 6.45 22.04
C ARG A 52 19.41 6.46 21.72
N LEU A 53 19.79 6.80 20.49
CA LEU A 53 21.20 6.95 20.12
C LEU A 53 21.84 8.13 20.84
N SER A 54 21.13 9.24 21.00
CA SER A 54 21.59 10.41 21.76
C SER A 54 21.82 10.06 23.24
N GLU A 55 20.93 9.28 23.85
CA GLU A 55 21.09 8.76 25.22
C GLU A 55 22.28 7.81 25.36
N LEU A 56 22.46 6.88 24.42
CA LEU A 56 23.59 5.94 24.43
C LEU A 56 24.94 6.67 24.33
N LEU A 57 25.00 7.72 23.53
CA LEU A 57 26.18 8.58 23.42
C LEU A 57 26.43 9.42 24.68
N ALA A 58 25.40 9.74 25.46
CA ALA A 58 25.51 10.51 26.70
C ALA A 58 25.86 9.63 27.92
N THR A 59 25.43 8.36 27.91
CA THR A 59 25.61 7.41 29.02
C THR A 59 26.90 6.61 28.95
N SER A 60 27.40 6.35 27.75
CA SER A 60 28.74 5.80 27.58
C SER A 60 29.74 6.89 27.98
N ASP A 61 30.75 6.59 28.80
CA ASP A 61 31.94 7.45 29.07
C ASP A 61 32.79 7.69 27.80
N MET A 62 32.14 7.85 26.64
CA MET A 62 32.70 8.34 25.41
C MET A 62 33.13 9.77 25.65
N SER A 63 34.43 10.02 25.52
CA SER A 63 34.92 11.39 25.46
C SER A 63 34.08 12.21 24.48
N SER A 64 33.84 13.49 24.78
CA SER A 64 33.03 14.36 23.91
C SER A 64 33.52 14.35 22.45
N ALA A 65 34.82 14.12 22.23
CA ALA A 65 35.44 13.95 20.92
C ALA A 65 34.95 12.69 20.18
N GLN A 66 34.85 11.54 20.84
CA GLN A 66 34.34 10.31 20.22
C GLN A 66 32.85 10.41 19.89
N ALA A 67 32.06 10.99 20.79
CA ALA A 67 30.65 11.26 20.53
C ALA A 67 30.46 12.24 19.35
N ALA A 68 31.34 13.24 19.21
CA ALA A 68 31.34 14.15 18.07
C ALA A 68 31.68 13.45 16.74
N ILE A 69 32.65 12.54 16.73
CA ILE A 69 32.99 11.74 15.54
C ILE A 69 31.81 10.86 15.13
N ILE A 70 31.17 10.15 16.07
CA ILE A 70 30.00 9.32 15.77
C ILE A 70 28.85 10.17 15.20
N ARG A 71 28.57 11.35 15.78
CA ARG A 71 27.58 12.28 15.22
C ARG A 71 27.93 12.72 13.79
N SER A 72 29.21 12.94 13.49
CA SER A 72 29.65 13.36 12.15
C SER A 72 29.61 12.24 11.10
N LEU A 73 29.59 10.97 11.51
CA LEU A 73 29.48 9.82 10.59
C LEU A 73 28.03 9.44 10.29
N LEU A 74 27.09 9.87 11.13
CA LEU A 74 25.65 9.58 11.02
C LEU A 74 24.86 10.71 10.35
N MET A 75 25.49 11.86 10.14
CA MET A 75 25.00 13.04 9.40
C MET A 75 25.57 13.04 7.98
#